data_AF-A0A661UJX9-F1
#
_entry.id   AF-A0A661UJX9-F1
#
_cell.length_a   1.000
_cell.length_b   1.000
_cell.length_c   1.000
_cell.angle_alpha   90.00
_cell.angle_beta   90.00
_cell.angle_gamma   90.00
#
_symmetry.space_group_name_H-M   'P 1'
#
loop_
_entity.id
_entity.type
_entity.pdbx_description
1 polymer ?
#
loop_
_entity_poly.entity_id
_entity_poly.type
_entity_poly.pdbx_seq_one_letter_code
_entity_poly.pdbx_strand_id
1 'polypeptide(L)'
;MSEEQKFQNELKNVAKYTGISLIGILFFNLMGYINNIIITRNVDPEFFGLFVLSVRIVSYLAMMSYFGLHTGSMKFISQYFSVSQHSKVKSIFFFTLKIVAISSLTLSALVFIFSPYISTRIFHKPELSPILRMMLFIVPFASVGGVFLLSLRGLKLIKHQVLTSKIIEPLARCVFLLVFFYFGYKTFGIIWTQII
;
A
#
# COMPACT_ATOMS: atom_id res chain seq x y z
N MET A 1 7.73 -40.40 -5.44
CA MET A 1 6.63 -39.56 -4.92
C MET A 1 5.59 -39.52 -6.03
N SER A 2 4.44 -40.17 -5.85
CA SER A 2 3.43 -40.28 -6.92
C SER A 2 2.90 -38.89 -7.28
N GLU A 3 2.69 -38.61 -8.56
CA GLU A 3 2.19 -37.30 -9.04
C GLU A 3 0.91 -36.89 -8.30
N GLU A 4 0.09 -37.87 -7.92
CA GLU A 4 -1.14 -37.69 -7.16
C GLU A 4 -0.92 -37.16 -5.73
N GLN A 5 0.12 -37.62 -5.02
CA GLN A 5 0.51 -37.06 -3.72
C GLN A 5 1.02 -35.62 -3.83
N LYS A 6 1.66 -35.28 -4.95
CA LYS A 6 2.16 -33.92 -5.23
C LYS A 6 0.99 -32.97 -5.49
N PHE A 7 0.02 -33.39 -6.30
CA PHE A 7 -1.20 -32.64 -6.61
C PHE A 7 -2.07 -32.37 -5.36
N GLN A 8 -2.28 -33.39 -4.52
CA GLN A 8 -3.04 -33.24 -3.27
C GLN A 8 -2.38 -32.26 -2.28
N ASN A 9 -1.04 -32.30 -2.18
CA ASN A 9 -0.31 -31.35 -1.33
C ASN A 9 -0.35 -29.92 -1.87
N GLU A 10 -0.33 -29.71 -3.20
CA GLU A 10 -0.50 -28.38 -3.78
C GLU A 10 -1.91 -27.83 -3.56
N LEU A 11 -2.95 -28.63 -3.77
CA LEU A 11 -4.34 -28.24 -3.47
C LEU A 11 -4.53 -27.84 -2.00
N LYS A 12 -4.01 -28.65 -1.07
CA LYS A 12 -4.05 -28.36 0.36
C LYS A 12 -3.33 -27.06 0.70
N ASN A 13 -2.19 -26.80 0.08
CA ASN A 13 -1.44 -25.56 0.26
C ASN A 13 -2.21 -24.35 -0.29
N VAL A 14 -2.77 -24.45 -1.49
CA VAL A 14 -3.59 -23.39 -2.09
C VAL A 14 -4.78 -23.06 -1.21
N ALA A 15 -5.52 -24.08 -0.75
CA ALA A 15 -6.65 -23.90 0.16
C ALA A 15 -6.24 -23.21 1.47
N LYS A 16 -5.14 -23.66 2.10
CA LYS A 16 -4.62 -23.07 3.34
C LYS A 16 -4.17 -21.62 3.18
N TYR A 17 -3.39 -21.31 2.14
CA TYR A 17 -2.92 -19.93 1.90
C TYR A 17 -4.06 -18.99 1.52
N THR A 18 -5.04 -19.48 0.77
CA THR A 18 -6.24 -18.71 0.42
C THR A 18 -7.08 -18.42 1.66
N GLY A 19 -7.31 -19.41 2.52
CA GLY A 19 -8.04 -19.23 3.78
C GLY A 19 -7.37 -18.19 4.70
N ILE A 20 -6.05 -18.27 4.87
CA ILE A 20 -5.29 -17.27 5.65
C ILE A 20 -5.41 -15.87 5.02
N SER A 21 -5.33 -15.76 3.69
CA SER A 21 -5.47 -14.48 3.00
C SER A 21 -6.88 -13.90 3.16
N LEU A 22 -7.93 -14.71 3.12
CA LEU A 22 -9.31 -14.26 3.30
C LEU A 22 -9.53 -13.69 4.69
N ILE A 23 -9.06 -14.39 5.74
CA ILE A 23 -9.13 -13.90 7.13
C ILE A 23 -8.38 -12.58 7.26
N GLY A 24 -7.19 -12.46 6.66
CA GLY A 24 -6.42 -11.22 6.64
C GLY A 24 -7.14 -10.07 5.93
N ILE A 25 -7.84 -10.34 4.81
CA ILE A 25 -8.64 -9.33 4.10
C ILE A 25 -9.83 -8.88 4.93
N LEU A 26 -10.54 -9.80 5.59
CA LEU A 26 -11.66 -9.46 6.47
C LEU A 26 -11.18 -8.59 7.62
N PHE A 27 -10.10 -8.97 8.29
CA PHE A 27 -9.51 -8.19 9.38
C PHE A 27 -9.07 -6.79 8.92
N PHE A 28 -8.40 -6.70 7.76
CA PHE A 28 -7.99 -5.43 7.18
C PHE A 28 -9.18 -4.49 6.91
N ASN A 29 -10.26 -5.01 6.33
CA ASN A 29 -11.46 -4.21 6.08
C ASN A 29 -12.13 -3.77 7.39
N LEU A 30 -12.25 -4.67 8.37
CA LEU A 30 -12.80 -4.33 9.69
C LEU A 30 -12.00 -3.22 10.37
N MET A 31 -10.67 -3.30 10.37
CA MET A 31 -9.82 -2.23 10.91
C MET A 31 -9.93 -0.93 10.11
N GLY A 32 -10.06 -1.01 8.78
CA GLY A 32 -10.35 0.15 7.95
C GLY A 32 -11.65 0.85 8.35
N TYR A 33 -12.71 0.09 8.63
CA TYR A 33 -13.97 0.64 9.12
C TYR A 33 -13.84 1.27 10.51
N ILE A 34 -13.16 0.60 11.44
CA ILE A 34 -12.92 1.15 12.79
C ILE A 34 -12.15 2.48 12.69
N ASN A 35 -11.09 2.54 11.87
CA ASN A 35 -10.35 3.78 11.64
C ASN A 35 -11.23 4.88 11.04
N ASN A 36 -12.07 4.55 10.07
CA ASN A 36 -13.01 5.53 9.50
C ASN A 36 -13.98 6.07 10.57
N ILE A 37 -14.52 5.21 11.44
CA ILE A 37 -15.43 5.63 12.53
C ILE A 37 -14.71 6.52 13.54
N ILE A 38 -13.46 6.21 13.89
CA ILE A 38 -12.66 7.03 14.82
C ILE A 38 -12.44 8.42 14.21
N ILE A 39 -12.08 8.49 12.93
CA ILE A 39 -11.81 9.77 12.25
C ILE A 39 -13.10 10.60 12.13
N THR A 40 -14.21 10.02 11.66
CA THR A 40 -15.47 10.75 11.46
C THR A 40 -16.09 11.26 12.75
N ARG A 41 -15.82 10.61 13.90
CA ARG A 41 -16.28 11.09 15.21
C ARG A 41 -15.46 12.27 15.76
N ASN A 42 -14.23 12.47 15.28
CA ASN A 42 -13.30 13.44 15.86
C ASN A 42 -12.96 14.62 14.95
N VAL A 43 -13.38 14.58 13.68
CA VAL A 43 -13.04 15.53 12.62
C VAL A 43 -14.30 15.95 11.87
N ASP A 44 -14.32 17.19 11.38
CA ASP A 44 -15.44 17.71 10.59
C ASP A 44 -15.75 16.85 9.35
N PRO A 45 -17.04 16.61 9.05
CA PRO A 45 -17.46 15.80 7.90
C PRO A 45 -16.93 16.31 6.56
N GLU A 46 -16.81 17.62 6.40
CA GLU A 46 -16.29 18.25 5.18
C GLU A 46 -14.80 17.93 4.97
N PHE A 47 -13.99 18.06 6.02
CA PHE A 47 -12.58 17.69 5.99
C PHE A 47 -12.41 16.19 5.74
N PHE A 48 -13.23 15.34 6.36
CA PHE A 48 -13.19 13.90 6.12
C PHE A 48 -13.44 13.55 4.66
N GLY A 49 -14.40 14.22 4.01
CA GLY A 49 -14.66 14.06 2.58
C GLY A 49 -13.44 14.40 1.71
N LEU A 50 -12.77 15.52 2.01
CA LEU A 50 -11.53 15.93 1.33
C LEU A 50 -10.37 14.97 1.57
N PHE A 51 -10.26 14.44 2.80
CA PHE A 51 -9.24 13.46 3.16
C PHE A 51 -9.43 12.15 2.38
N VAL A 52 -10.65 11.59 2.41
CA VAL A 52 -10.96 10.35 1.68
C VAL A 52 -10.67 10.52 0.19
N LEU A 53 -11.07 11.66 -0.39
CA LEU A 53 -10.79 11.98 -1.78
C LEU A 53 -9.28 12.03 -2.09
N SER A 54 -8.51 12.71 -1.24
CA SER A 54 -7.04 12.79 -1.38
C SER A 54 -6.39 11.40 -1.32
N VAL A 55 -6.82 10.55 -0.37
CA VAL A 55 -6.34 9.17 -0.24
C VAL A 55 -6.60 8.36 -1.50
N ARG A 56 -7.78 8.51 -2.14
CA ARG A 56 -8.08 7.82 -3.40
C ARG A 56 -7.16 8.26 -4.52
N ILE A 57 -6.95 9.56 -4.69
CA ILE A 57 -6.04 10.11 -5.71
C ILE A 57 -4.63 9.57 -5.51
N VAL A 58 -4.10 9.65 -4.29
CA VAL A 58 -2.76 9.13 -3.95
C VAL A 58 -2.64 7.63 -4.18
N SER A 59 -3.68 6.85 -3.83
CA SER A 59 -3.69 5.41 -4.07
C SER A 59 -3.61 5.07 -5.54
N TYR A 60 -4.34 5.79 -6.41
CA TYR A 60 -4.26 5.61 -7.85
C TYR A 60 -2.88 5.98 -8.40
N LEU A 61 -2.28 7.08 -7.94
CA LEU A 61 -0.93 7.48 -8.34
C LEU A 61 0.12 6.45 -7.93
N ALA A 62 0.03 5.92 -6.71
CA ALA A 62 0.90 4.85 -6.25
C ALA A 62 0.74 3.59 -7.11
N MET A 63 -0.50 3.22 -7.47
CA MET A 63 -0.77 2.10 -8.37
C MET A 63 -0.19 2.32 -9.78
N MET A 64 -0.35 3.51 -10.35
CA MET A 64 0.21 3.87 -11.65
C MET A 64 1.75 3.88 -11.64
N SER A 65 2.36 4.24 -10.51
CA SER A 65 3.82 4.26 -10.36
C SER A 65 4.47 2.90 -10.59
N TYR A 66 3.74 1.81 -10.37
CA TYR A 66 4.27 0.48 -10.65
C TYR A 66 4.34 0.14 -12.15
N PHE A 67 3.63 0.84 -13.04
CA PHE A 67 3.64 0.58 -14.50
C PHE A 67 3.54 -0.93 -14.87
N GLY A 68 2.78 -1.72 -14.12
CA GLY A 68 2.65 -3.17 -14.33
C GLY A 68 3.84 -4.03 -13.85
N LEU A 69 4.93 -3.43 -13.35
CA LEU A 69 6.08 -4.13 -12.77
C LEU A 69 5.71 -4.92 -11.51
N HIS A 70 4.63 -4.54 -10.83
CA HIS A 70 4.16 -5.22 -9.62
C HIS A 70 3.97 -6.74 -9.86
N THR A 71 3.28 -7.14 -10.92
CA THR A 71 3.03 -8.56 -11.24
C THR A 71 4.20 -9.22 -11.95
N GLY A 72 4.85 -8.49 -12.87
CA GLY A 72 6.02 -8.97 -13.61
C GLY A 72 7.20 -9.31 -12.70
N SER A 73 7.62 -8.37 -11.86
CA SER A 73 8.77 -8.55 -10.96
C SER A 73 8.53 -9.67 -9.95
N MET A 74 7.30 -9.80 -9.42
CA MET A 74 6.94 -10.89 -8.51
C MET A 74 7.13 -12.26 -9.17
N LYS A 75 6.67 -12.41 -10.43
CA LYS A 75 6.80 -13.66 -11.19
C LYS A 75 8.26 -14.02 -11.45
N PHE A 76 9.05 -13.07 -11.93
CA PHE A 76 10.47 -13.31 -12.21
C PHE A 76 11.28 -13.58 -10.94
N ILE A 77 11.03 -12.86 -9.85
CA ILE A 77 11.67 -13.13 -8.55
C ILE A 77 11.37 -14.56 -8.10
N SER A 78 10.11 -15.01 -8.16
CA SER A 78 9.76 -16.38 -7.77
C SER A 78 10.43 -17.43 -8.65
N GLN A 79 10.55 -17.18 -9.95
CA GLN A 79 11.15 -18.12 -10.89
C GLN A 79 12.67 -18.23 -10.71
N TYR A 80 13.39 -17.11 -10.60
CA TYR A 80 14.84 -17.12 -10.39
C TYR A 80 15.24 -17.59 -8.99
N PHE A 81 14.38 -17.37 -7.99
CA PHE A 81 14.58 -17.92 -6.65
C PHE A 81 14.47 -19.45 -6.64
N SER A 82 13.53 -20.05 -7.40
CA SER A 82 13.41 -21.51 -7.48
C SER A 82 14.60 -22.23 -8.13
N VAL A 83 15.42 -21.50 -8.89
CA VAL A 83 16.62 -22.03 -9.55
C VAL A 83 17.91 -21.57 -8.81
N SER A 84 17.78 -21.06 -7.58
CA SER A 84 18.88 -20.57 -6.73
C SER A 84 19.76 -19.49 -7.38
N GLN A 85 19.22 -18.74 -8.36
CA GLN A 85 19.95 -17.66 -9.05
C GLN A 85 19.81 -16.32 -8.30
N HIS A 86 20.36 -16.27 -7.08
CA HIS A 86 20.21 -15.12 -6.17
C HIS A 86 20.72 -13.78 -6.74
N SER A 87 21.74 -13.81 -7.62
CA SER A 87 22.25 -12.61 -8.29
C SER A 87 21.18 -11.94 -9.18
N LYS A 88 20.42 -12.73 -9.95
CA LYS A 88 19.35 -12.22 -10.80
C LYS A 88 18.17 -11.69 -10.00
N VAL A 89 17.85 -12.34 -8.87
CA VAL A 89 16.82 -11.86 -7.94
C VAL A 89 17.17 -10.46 -7.42
N LYS A 90 18.43 -10.25 -6.97
CA LYS A 90 18.89 -8.92 -6.54
C LYS A 90 18.82 -7.90 -7.68
N SER A 91 19.24 -8.28 -8.88
CA SER A 91 19.20 -7.38 -10.05
C SER A 91 17.77 -6.93 -10.37
N ILE A 92 16.81 -7.86 -10.42
CA ILE A 92 15.39 -7.54 -10.66
C ILE A 92 14.83 -6.67 -9.54
N PHE A 93 15.19 -6.95 -8.29
CA PHE A 93 14.78 -6.14 -7.15
C PHE A 93 15.26 -4.70 -7.29
N PHE A 94 16.56 -4.47 -7.51
CA PHE A 94 17.11 -3.13 -7.66
C PHE A 94 16.59 -2.41 -8.90
N PHE A 95 16.38 -3.13 -10.01
CA PHE A 95 15.76 -2.57 -11.21
C PHE A 95 14.32 -2.10 -10.96
N THR A 96 13.50 -2.96 -10.34
CA THR A 96 12.12 -2.61 -9.97
C THR A 96 12.09 -1.43 -9.01
N LEU A 97 12.95 -1.46 -7.99
CA LEU A 97 13.07 -0.39 -7.00
C LEU A 97 13.42 0.94 -7.66
N LYS A 98 14.42 0.96 -8.56
CA LYS A 98 14.86 2.17 -9.25
C LYS A 98 13.76 2.75 -10.14
N ILE A 99 13.08 1.91 -10.93
CA ILE A 99 11.99 2.38 -11.79
C ILE A 99 10.83 2.92 -10.96
N VAL A 100 10.40 2.16 -9.94
CA VAL A 100 9.27 2.57 -9.08
C VAL A 100 9.59 3.85 -8.30
N ALA A 101 10.84 4.01 -7.83
CA ALA A 101 11.26 5.24 -7.16
C ALA A 101 11.23 6.45 -8.11
N ILE A 102 11.75 6.31 -9.33
CA ILE A 102 11.76 7.39 -10.33
C ILE A 102 10.33 7.72 -10.77
N SER A 103 9.51 6.71 -11.06
CA SER A 103 8.13 6.91 -11.52
C SER A 103 7.26 7.55 -10.45
N SER A 104 7.34 7.08 -9.20
CA SER A 104 6.57 7.63 -8.09
C SER A 104 6.96 9.06 -7.77
N LEU A 105 8.26 9.38 -7.82
CA LEU A 105 8.75 10.75 -7.64
C LEU A 105 8.28 11.67 -8.78
N THR A 106 8.38 11.21 -10.02
CA THR A 106 7.95 11.99 -11.19
C THR A 106 6.45 12.23 -11.19
N LEU A 107 5.64 11.21 -10.91
CA LEU A 107 4.19 11.32 -10.81
C LEU A 107 3.78 12.23 -9.64
N SER A 108 4.40 12.06 -8.48
CA SER A 108 4.13 12.91 -7.32
C SER A 108 4.45 14.38 -7.61
N ALA A 109 5.61 14.67 -8.21
CA ALA A 109 6.00 16.03 -8.59
C ALA A 109 5.05 16.65 -9.62
N LEU A 110 4.65 15.88 -10.64
CA LEU A 110 3.66 16.33 -11.63
C LEU A 110 2.34 16.70 -10.95
N VAL A 111 1.78 15.81 -10.14
CA VAL A 111 0.48 16.09 -9.49
C VAL A 111 0.61 17.20 -8.45
N PHE A 112 1.78 17.40 -7.83
CA PHE A 112 2.00 18.50 -6.90
C PHE A 112 1.86 19.86 -7.60
N ILE A 113 2.43 19.98 -8.80
CA ILE A 113 2.35 21.19 -9.64
C ILE A 113 0.91 21.38 -10.14
N PHE A 114 0.25 20.31 -10.59
CA PHE A 114 -1.12 20.36 -11.10
C PHE A 114 -2.21 20.33 -10.02
N SER A 115 -1.86 20.16 -8.74
CA SER A 115 -2.77 20.11 -7.60
C SER A 115 -3.81 21.25 -7.57
N PRO A 116 -3.45 22.54 -7.73
CA PRO A 116 -4.42 23.62 -7.79
C PRO A 116 -5.40 23.49 -8.97
N TYR A 117 -4.92 23.04 -10.14
CA TYR A 117 -5.76 22.81 -11.31
C TYR A 117 -6.74 21.65 -11.07
N ILE A 118 -6.26 20.54 -10.50
CA ILE A 118 -7.08 19.37 -10.16
C ILE A 118 -8.16 19.74 -9.14
N SER A 119 -7.79 20.48 -8.09
CA SER A 119 -8.72 20.90 -7.04
C SER A 119 -9.83 21.83 -7.55
N THR A 120 -9.51 22.76 -8.45
CA THR A 120 -10.44 23.79 -8.92
C THR A 120 -11.28 23.37 -10.13
N ARG A 121 -10.69 22.66 -11.10
CA ARG A 121 -11.35 22.32 -12.38
C ARG A 121 -11.98 20.94 -12.41
N ILE A 122 -11.42 19.96 -11.71
CA ILE A 122 -11.93 18.58 -11.71
C ILE A 122 -12.89 18.39 -10.54
N PHE A 123 -12.42 18.69 -9.33
CA PHE A 123 -13.18 18.43 -8.10
C PHE A 123 -13.99 19.61 -7.59
N HIS A 124 -13.81 20.81 -8.15
CA HIS A 124 -14.51 22.04 -7.76
C HIS A 124 -14.43 22.34 -6.24
N LYS A 125 -13.31 21.94 -5.60
CA LYS A 125 -13.04 22.09 -4.17
C LYS A 125 -11.62 22.61 -3.96
N PRO A 126 -11.40 23.94 -3.84
CA PRO A 126 -10.06 24.52 -3.71
C PRO A 126 -9.34 24.08 -2.43
N GLU A 127 -10.09 23.77 -1.37
CA GLU A 127 -9.58 23.25 -0.09
C GLU A 127 -8.87 21.89 -0.21
N LEU A 128 -9.08 21.17 -1.31
CA LEU A 128 -8.39 19.91 -1.60
C LEU A 128 -6.90 20.12 -1.89
N SER A 129 -6.52 21.26 -2.46
CA SER A 129 -5.14 21.55 -2.91
C SER A 129 -4.09 21.36 -1.80
N PRO A 130 -4.20 22.01 -0.62
CA PRO A 130 -3.22 21.84 0.45
C PRO A 130 -3.16 20.41 1.00
N ILE A 131 -4.31 19.73 1.15
CA ILE A 131 -4.38 18.36 1.66
C ILE A 131 -3.73 17.39 0.67
N LEU A 132 -4.02 17.55 -0.62
CA LEU A 132 -3.44 16.72 -1.68
C LEU A 132 -1.93 16.92 -1.75
N ARG A 133 -1.43 18.15 -1.66
CA ARG A 133 0.01 18.45 -1.64
C ARG A 133 0.73 17.76 -0.49
N MET A 134 0.14 17.75 0.71
CA MET A 134 0.71 17.03 1.86
C MET A 134 0.71 15.51 1.62
N MET A 135 -0.39 14.97 1.10
CA MET A 135 -0.54 13.54 0.81
C MET A 135 0.40 13.04 -0.30
N LEU A 136 0.77 13.89 -1.26
CA LEU A 136 1.65 13.50 -2.38
C LEU A 136 3.07 13.15 -1.93
N PHE A 137 3.56 13.72 -0.83
CA PHE A 137 4.84 13.33 -0.25
C PHE A 137 4.86 11.86 0.18
N ILE A 138 3.71 11.26 0.45
CA ILE A 138 3.57 9.86 0.89
C ILE A 138 3.76 8.88 -0.28
N VAL A 139 3.38 9.28 -1.50
CA VAL A 139 3.43 8.44 -2.72
C VAL A 139 4.78 7.73 -2.90
N PRO A 140 5.95 8.42 -2.92
CA PRO A 140 7.23 7.74 -3.14
C PRO A 140 7.57 6.74 -2.03
N PHE A 141 7.29 7.06 -0.76
CA PHE A 141 7.55 6.15 0.36
C PHE A 141 6.65 4.90 0.29
N ALA A 142 5.35 5.10 0.05
CA ALA A 142 4.39 4.00 -0.09
C ALA A 142 4.73 3.09 -1.29
N SER A 143 5.07 3.69 -2.44
CA SER A 143 5.44 2.95 -3.64
C SER A 143 6.69 2.10 -3.43
N VAL A 144 7.74 2.67 -2.81
CA VAL A 144 8.97 1.96 -2.46
C VAL A 144 8.71 0.85 -1.45
N GLY A 145 7.96 1.12 -0.38
CA GLY A 145 7.54 0.11 0.61
C GLY A 145 6.82 -1.08 -0.03
N GLY A 146 5.95 -0.82 -1.00
CA GLY A 146 5.29 -1.88 -1.76
C GLY A 146 6.25 -2.76 -2.59
N VAL A 147 7.38 -2.24 -3.07
CA VAL A 147 8.41 -3.06 -3.75
C VAL A 147 9.05 -4.06 -2.79
N PHE A 148 9.26 -3.69 -1.52
CA PHE A 148 9.74 -4.61 -0.51
C PHE A 148 8.73 -5.72 -0.23
N LEU A 149 7.45 -5.37 -0.05
CA LEU A 149 6.37 -6.34 0.17
C LEU A 149 6.19 -7.29 -1.01
N LEU A 150 6.31 -6.78 -2.24
CA LEU A 150 6.29 -7.57 -3.47
C LEU A 150 7.42 -8.61 -3.52
N SER A 151 8.60 -8.19 -3.09
CA SER A 151 9.79 -9.04 -3.11
C SER A 151 9.67 -10.17 -2.09
N LEU A 152 9.15 -9.88 -0.90
CA LEU A 152 8.79 -10.90 0.10
C LEU A 152 7.77 -11.91 -0.45
N ARG A 153 6.76 -11.42 -1.20
CA ARG A 153 5.77 -12.28 -1.86
C ARG A 153 6.41 -13.17 -2.93
N GLY A 154 7.30 -12.60 -3.76
CA GLY A 154 8.05 -13.32 -4.78
C GLY A 154 8.95 -14.42 -4.21
N LEU A 155 9.49 -14.23 -2.99
CA LEU A 155 10.29 -15.23 -2.28
C LEU A 155 9.46 -16.35 -1.62
N LYS A 156 8.14 -16.41 -1.89
CA LYS A 156 7.18 -17.34 -1.28
C LYS A 156 7.07 -17.26 0.26
N LEU A 157 7.57 -16.18 0.87
CA LEU A 157 7.37 -15.86 2.29
C LEU A 157 6.00 -15.21 2.52
N ILE A 158 4.94 -15.82 1.96
CA ILE A 158 3.56 -15.32 1.98
C ILE A 158 3.09 -15.10 3.43
N LYS A 159 3.54 -15.96 4.35
CA LYS A 159 3.24 -15.87 5.79
C LYS A 159 3.71 -14.54 6.40
N HIS A 160 4.89 -14.05 6.03
CA HIS A 160 5.43 -12.78 6.53
C HIS A 160 4.78 -11.59 5.85
N GLN A 161 4.45 -11.67 4.56
CA GLN A 161 3.74 -10.59 3.87
C GLN A 161 2.34 -10.36 4.46
N VAL A 162 1.56 -11.42 4.70
CA VAL A 162 0.22 -11.30 5.29
C VAL A 162 0.31 -10.75 6.71
N LEU A 163 1.28 -11.22 7.50
CA LEU A 163 1.50 -10.71 8.86
C LEU A 163 1.87 -9.22 8.84
N THR A 164 2.78 -8.79 7.96
CA THR A 164 3.20 -7.38 7.90
C THR A 164 2.12 -6.47 7.34
N SER A 165 1.56 -6.77 6.16
CA SER A 165 0.68 -5.80 5.46
C SER A 165 -0.81 -5.92 5.82
N LYS A 166 -1.27 -7.09 6.32
CA LYS A 166 -2.68 -7.29 6.66
C LYS A 166 -2.97 -7.33 8.15
N ILE A 167 -1.94 -7.43 8.99
CA ILE A 167 -2.10 -7.49 10.45
C ILE A 167 -1.33 -6.35 11.10
N ILE A 168 -0.01 -6.27 10.92
CA ILE A 168 0.84 -5.26 11.58
C ILE A 168 0.55 -3.86 11.08
N GLU A 169 0.50 -3.63 9.77
CA GLU A 169 0.22 -2.33 9.15
C GLU A 169 -1.12 -1.72 9.64
N PRO A 170 -2.27 -2.43 9.57
CA PRO A 170 -3.54 -1.89 10.10
C PRO A 170 -3.57 -1.74 11.62
N LEU A 171 -2.87 -2.61 12.38
CA LEU A 171 -2.76 -2.46 13.85
C LEU A 171 -1.91 -1.25 14.23
N ALA A 172 -0.75 -1.08 13.60
CA ALA A 172 0.11 0.07 13.80
C ALA A 172 -0.62 1.36 13.43
N ARG A 173 -1.37 1.35 12.33
CA ARG A 173 -2.23 2.46 11.92
C ARG A 173 -3.27 2.82 12.99
N CYS A 174 -3.99 1.83 13.53
CA CYS A 174 -4.93 2.06 14.64
C CYS A 174 -4.24 2.65 15.88
N VAL A 175 -3.11 2.08 16.31
CA VAL A 175 -2.38 2.53 17.51
C VAL A 175 -1.84 3.95 17.33
N PHE A 176 -1.24 4.26 16.18
CA PHE A 176 -0.74 5.59 15.89
C PHE A 176 -1.85 6.64 15.80
N LEU A 177 -3.00 6.31 15.19
CA LEU A 177 -4.17 7.18 15.20
C LEU A 177 -4.57 7.52 16.64
N LEU A 178 -4.72 6.52 17.51
CA LEU A 178 -5.10 6.72 18.91
C LEU A 178 -4.10 7.60 19.68
N VAL A 179 -2.81 7.38 19.48
CA VAL A 179 -1.74 8.19 20.11
C VAL A 179 -1.79 9.64 19.62
N PHE A 180 -1.87 9.88 18.31
CA PHE A 180 -1.93 11.24 17.78
C PHE A 180 -3.22 11.99 18.14
N PHE A 181 -4.36 11.28 18.24
CA PHE A 181 -5.59 11.85 18.74
C PHE A 181 -5.47 12.25 20.22
N TYR A 182 -4.77 11.45 21.04
CA TYR A 182 -4.51 11.78 22.44
C TYR A 182 -3.64 13.04 22.60
N PHE A 183 -2.65 13.24 21.72
CA PHE A 183 -1.78 14.43 21.72
C PHE A 183 -2.40 15.67 21.04
N GLY A 184 -3.64 15.61 20.55
CA GLY A 184 -4.36 16.78 20.00
C GLY A 184 -3.99 17.19 18.57
N TYR A 185 -3.04 16.50 17.91
CA TYR A 185 -2.66 16.77 16.52
C TYR A 185 -3.56 16.04 15.52
N LYS A 186 -4.87 16.36 15.53
CA LYS A 186 -5.90 15.64 14.75
C LYS A 186 -5.60 15.57 13.24
N THR A 187 -5.22 16.69 12.63
CA THR A 187 -5.03 16.79 11.17
C THR A 187 -3.71 16.17 10.70
N PHE A 188 -2.62 16.45 11.41
CA PHE A 188 -1.30 15.89 11.09
C PHE A 188 -1.23 14.39 11.41
N GLY A 189 -1.84 13.94 12.50
CA GLY A 189 -1.88 12.53 12.88
C GLY A 189 -2.44 11.64 11.79
N ILE A 190 -3.57 12.03 11.20
CA ILE A 190 -4.22 11.28 10.12
C ILE A 190 -3.32 11.15 8.88
N ILE A 191 -2.60 12.22 8.53
CA ILE A 191 -1.67 12.25 7.39
C ILE A 191 -0.49 11.32 7.66
N TRP A 192 0.11 11.39 8.86
CA TRP A 192 1.25 10.54 9.24
C TRP A 192 0.89 9.06 9.36
N THR A 193 -0.36 8.76 9.73
CA THR A 193 -0.81 7.37 9.83
C THR A 193 -0.92 6.68 8.46
N GLN A 194 -0.98 7.43 7.36
CA GLN A 194 -0.93 6.86 6.01
C GLN A 194 0.49 6.50 5.54
N ILE A 195 1.52 7.00 6.21
CA ILE A 195 2.93 6.71 5.91
C ILE A 195 3.36 5.35 6.51
N ILE A 196 2.66 4.92 7.57
CA ILE A 196 2.81 3.63 8.27
C ILE A 196 1.90 2.57 7.65
#